data_AF-U4QX01-F1
#
_entry.id   AF-U4QX01-F1
#
_cell.length_a   1.000
_cell.length_b   1.000
_cell.length_c   1.000
_cell.angle_alpha   90.00
_cell.angle_beta   90.00
_cell.angle_gamma   90.00
#
_symmetry.space_group_name_H-M   'P 1'
#
loop_
_entity.id
_entity.type
_entity.pdbx_description
1 polymer ?
#
loop_
_entity_poly.entity_id
_entity_poly.type
_entity_poly.pdbx_seq_one_letter_code
_entity_poly.pdbx_strand_id
1 'polypeptide(L)' 'MTKWESQFNSENILKRVTAKKFIGFVKGAKPIERFEADLFFKLVEKVVVYEDGVSVGLLDGSEVRWE' A
#
# COMPACT_ATOMS: atom_id res chain seq x y z
N MET A 1 8.22 -6.16 5.12
CA MET A 1 8.43 -5.24 6.27
C MET A 1 9.64 -4.33 6.08
N THR A 2 10.77 -4.83 5.59
CA THR A 2 12.05 -4.10 5.48
C THR A 2 11.98 -2.74 4.74
N LYS A 3 11.23 -2.63 3.63
CA LYS A 3 10.99 -1.34 2.93
C LYS A 3 10.33 -0.31 3.85
N TRP A 4 9.39 -0.76 4.67
CA TRP A 4 8.60 0.12 5.53
C TRP A 4 9.33 0.52 6.78
N GLU A 5 10.08 -0.40 7.36
CA GLU A 5 10.95 -0.13 8.49
C GLU A 5 12.04 0.88 8.11
N SER A 6 12.64 0.77 6.92
CA SER A 6 13.62 1.75 6.45
C SER A 6 13.01 3.13 6.17
N GLN A 7 11.74 3.18 5.79
CA GLN A 7 11.02 4.43 5.54
C GLN A 7 10.41 5.05 6.80
N PHE A 8 10.35 4.34 7.92
CA PHE A 8 9.74 4.81 9.17
C PHE A 8 10.37 6.10 9.71
N ASN A 9 11.67 6.31 9.46
CA ASN A 9 12.43 7.50 9.81
C ASN A 9 12.90 8.29 8.57
N SER A 10 12.24 8.12 7.42
CA SER A 10 12.62 8.86 6.20
C SER A 10 12.54 10.37 6.40
N GLU A 11 13.49 11.11 5.82
CA GLU A 11 13.44 12.57 5.68
C GLU A 11 12.30 13.00 4.76
N ASN A 12 11.94 12.15 3.79
CA ASN A 12 10.77 12.37 2.95
C ASN A 12 9.49 12.13 3.76
N ILE A 13 8.76 13.21 4.03
CA ILE A 13 7.55 13.20 4.86
C ILE A 13 6.49 12.25 4.31
N LEU A 14 6.30 12.21 2.98
CA LEU A 14 5.31 11.32 2.36
C LEU A 14 5.69 9.86 2.60
N LYS A 15 6.94 9.47 2.31
CA LYS A 15 7.42 8.10 2.58
C LYS A 15 7.25 7.71 4.04
N ARG A 16 7.58 8.63 4.96
CA ARG A 16 7.45 8.40 6.41
C ARG A 16 6.00 8.21 6.86
N VAL A 17 5.07 9.06 6.40
CA VAL A 17 3.65 8.95 6.75
C VAL A 17 3.05 7.67 6.20
N THR A 18 3.34 7.33 4.93
CA THR A 18 2.88 6.11 4.28
C THR A 18 3.38 4.87 5.01
N ALA A 19 4.67 4.81 5.35
CA ALA A 19 5.26 3.69 6.10
C ALA A 19 4.63 3.52 7.49
N LYS A 20 4.41 4.61 8.23
CA LYS A 20 3.75 4.58 9.55
C LYS A 20 2.32 4.05 9.47
N LYS A 21 1.55 4.47 8.46
CA LYS A 21 0.18 3.98 8.22
C LYS A 21 0.18 2.48 7.93
N PHE A 22 1.02 2.02 7.00
CA PHE A 22 1.09 0.60 6.65
C PHE A 22 1.50 -0.26 7.85
N ILE A 23 2.57 0.12 8.57
CA ILE A 23 3.02 -0.61 9.77
C ILE A 23 1.91 -0.63 10.83
N GLY A 24 1.24 0.49 11.07
CA GLY A 24 0.12 0.56 12.02
C GLY A 24 -1.03 -0.37 11.65
N PHE A 25 -1.28 -0.56 10.36
CA PHE A 25 -2.33 -1.45 9.85
C PHE A 25 -1.99 -2.94 10.01
N VAL A 26 -0.73 -3.34 9.76
CA VAL A 26 -0.32 -4.75 9.79
C VAL A 26 0.25 -5.21 11.14
N LYS A 27 0.59 -4.29 12.04
CA LYS A 27 1.17 -4.64 13.34
C LYS A 27 0.16 -5.41 14.20
N GLY A 28 0.47 -6.68 14.46
CA GLY A 28 -0.41 -7.57 15.21
C GLY A 28 -1.60 -8.10 14.42
N ALA A 29 -1.67 -7.83 13.12
CA ALA A 29 -2.65 -8.43 12.23
C ALA A 29 -2.37 -9.92 12.04
N LYS A 30 -3.42 -10.71 11.87
CA LYS A 30 -3.32 -12.13 11.52
C LYS A 30 -3.28 -12.29 10.00
N PRO A 31 -2.64 -13.36 9.48
CA PRO A 31 -2.77 -13.72 8.07
C PRO A 31 -4.24 -13.86 7.68
N ILE A 32 -4.58 -13.40 6.48
CA ILE A 32 -5.90 -13.62 5.90
C ILE A 32 -5.99 -15.04 5.32
N GLU A 33 -7.13 -15.69 5.49
CA GLU A 33 -7.39 -17.00 4.90
C GLU A 33 -8.08 -16.89 3.53
N ARG A 34 -8.70 -15.74 3.25
CA ARG A 34 -9.44 -15.44 2.03
C ARG A 34 -9.24 -13.97 1.65
N PHE A 35 -9.49 -13.65 0.38
CA PHE A 35 -9.44 -12.28 -0.10
C PHE A 35 -10.55 -11.44 0.54
N GLU A 36 -10.18 -10.25 1.03
CA GLU A 36 -11.09 -9.29 1.67
C GLU A 36 -10.98 -7.94 0.93
N ALA A 37 -12.08 -7.49 0.31
CA ALA A 37 -12.08 -6.29 -0.53
C ALA A 37 -11.75 -5.02 0.28
N ASP A 38 -12.31 -4.88 1.49
CA ASP A 38 -12.05 -3.73 2.37
C ASP A 38 -10.56 -3.62 2.76
N LEU A 39 -9.92 -4.77 2.97
CA LEU A 39 -8.49 -4.84 3.23
C LEU A 39 -7.69 -4.40 2.00
N PHE A 40 -8.06 -4.90 0.81
CA PHE A 40 -7.44 -4.50 -0.44
C PHE A 40 -7.52 -2.98 -0.65
N PHE A 41 -8.69 -2.37 -0.47
CA PHE A 41 -8.84 -0.92 -0.61
C PHE A 41 -8.02 -0.12 0.41
N LYS A 42 -7.83 -0.62 1.63
CA LYS A 42 -6.93 0.01 2.62
C LYS A 42 -5.46 -0.04 2.22
N LEU A 43 -5.08 -0.97 1.34
CA LEU A 43 -3.73 -1.10 0.81
C LEU A 43 -3.49 -0.27 -0.46
N VAL A 44 -4.52 0.32 -1.06
CA VAL A 44 -4.37 1.19 -2.23
C VAL A 44 -3.70 2.50 -1.82
N GLU A 45 -2.57 2.81 -2.44
CA GLU A 45 -1.86 4.09 -2.29
C GLU A 45 -2.38 5.12 -3.29
N LYS A 46 -2.58 4.70 -4.55
CA LYS A 46 -3.05 5.57 -5.62
C LYS A 46 -3.82 4.77 -6.67
N VAL A 47 -4.72 5.45 -7.36
CA VAL A 47 -5.38 4.98 -8.58
C VAL A 47 -5.11 6.00 -9.67
N VAL A 48 -4.63 5.54 -10.82
CA VAL A 48 -4.38 6.35 -12.00
C VAL A 48 -5.23 5.81 -13.14
N VAL A 49 -6.08 6.68 -13.70
CA VAL A 49 -6.98 6.32 -14.80
C VAL A 49 -6.40 6.88 -16.10
N TYR A 50 -6.38 6.03 -17.13
CA TYR A 50 -5.95 6.35 -18.49
C TYR A 50 -7.16 6.25 -19.44
N GLU A 51 -6.99 6.63 -20.71
CA GLU A 51 -8.05 6.48 -21.71
C GLU A 51 -8.42 5.01 -21.98
N ASP A 52 -7.43 4.13 -21.87
CA ASP A 52 -7.46 2.71 -22.23
C ASP A 52 -7.16 1.79 -21.04
N GLY A 53 -7.30 2.25 -19.81
CA GLY A 53 -7.01 1.39 -18.67
C GLY A 53 -6.91 2.08 -17.31
N VAL A 54 -6.53 1.29 -16.31
CA VAL A 54 -6.34 1.76 -14.92
C VAL A 54 -5.09 1.13 -14.30
N SER A 55 -4.32 1.94 -13.59
CA SER A 55 -3.23 1.51 -12.70
C SER A 55 -3.67 1.69 -11.25
N VAL A 56 -3.44 0.67 -10.43
CA VAL A 56 -3.57 0.73 -8.98
C VAL A 56 -2.21 0.50 -8.36
N GLY A 57 -1.69 1.51 -7.69
CA GLY A 57 -0.48 1.40 -6.87
C GLY A 57 -0.87 1.02 -5.45
N LEU A 58 -0.26 -0.04 -4.92
CA LEU A 58 -0.41 -0.47 -3.53
C LEU A 58 0.71 0.12 -2.68
N LEU A 59 0.42 0.29 -1.38
CA LEU A 59 1.37 0.82 -0.41
C LEU A 59 2.70 0.03 -0.51
N ASP A 60 2.65 -1.30 -0.56
CA ASP A 60 3.85 -2.15 -0.55
C ASP A 60 4.80 -1.90 -1.75
N GLY A 61 4.35 -1.15 -2.76
CA GLY A 61 5.07 -0.76 -3.96
C GLY A 61 4.71 -1.60 -5.17
N SER A 62 3.81 -2.58 -5.00
CA SER A 62 3.21 -3.31 -6.11
C SER A 62 2.35 -2.37 -6.94
N GLU A 63 2.37 -2.55 -8.26
CA GLU A 63 1.49 -1.85 -9.19
C GLU A 63 0.76 -2.91 -10.02
N VAL A 64 -0.56 -2.77 -10.13
CA VAL A 64 -1.38 -3.61 -10.99
C VAL A 64 -2.00 -2.74 -12.06
N ARG A 65 -1.87 -3.15 -13.32
CA ARG A 65 -2.42 -2.46 -14.48
C ARG A 65 -3.44 -3.34 -15.18
N TRP A 66 -4.55 -2.74 -15.56
CA TRP A 66 -5.55 -3.31 -16.43
C TRP A 66 -5.69 -2.42 -17.66
N GLU A 67 -5.78 -3.07 -18.82
CA GLU A 67 -6.02 -2.50 -20.15
C GLU A 67 -7.47 -2.81 -20.56
#